data_AF-A0A1G3FRJ9-F1
#
_entry.id   AF-A0A1G3FRJ9-F1
#
_cell.length_a   1.000
_cell.length_b   1.000
_cell.length_c   1.000
_cell.angle_alpha   90.00
_cell.angle_beta   90.00
_cell.angle_gamma   90.00
#
_symmetry.space_group_name_H-M   'P 1'
#
loop_
_entity.id
_entity.type
_entity.pdbx_description
1 polymer ?
#
loop_
_entity_poly.entity_id
_entity_poly.type
_entity_poly.pdbx_seq_one_letter_code
_entity_poly.pdbx_strand_id
1 'polypeptide(L)'
;MLRPSLGTIVYHWPKGGEGEQNSEGAVEMPYTALKPSQELVDIVGSLGGVWHGYVATCRCPAHVDRTPSLSLRQGDRGILVTCFAGCEAEDVLREIRRIPVTRRFEPPKADIRRGTGNVERLWEQARDVMNTLGDRYLHRRHIAAGPADLRFHPRCPLGPKGRTVFKPALLVGVREGHRLVAFQRIFLDPATADYECKVMLGQPGQGGLVANSSG
;
A
#
# COMPACT_ATOMS: atom_id res chain seq x y z
N MET A 1 -39.65 16.41 -8.94
CA MET A 1 -38.17 16.41 -8.94
C MET A 1 -37.69 15.45 -7.87
N LEU A 2 -37.39 14.20 -8.24
CA LEU A 2 -36.91 13.16 -7.32
C LEU A 2 -35.38 13.07 -7.42
N ARG A 3 -34.69 13.29 -6.30
CA ARG A 3 -33.23 13.11 -6.17
C ARG A 3 -32.94 11.59 -6.11
N PRO A 4 -32.02 11.04 -6.90
CA PRO A 4 -31.65 9.63 -6.76
C PRO A 4 -30.82 9.44 -5.48
N SER A 5 -31.20 8.43 -4.70
CA SER A 5 -30.44 7.90 -3.58
C SER A 5 -29.14 7.27 -4.08
N LEU A 6 -27.99 7.86 -3.77
CA LEU A 6 -26.68 7.25 -4.02
C LEU A 6 -26.44 6.17 -2.97
N GLY A 7 -26.75 4.93 -3.33
CA GLY A 7 -26.40 3.75 -2.53
C GLY A 7 -24.89 3.53 -2.52
N THR A 8 -24.27 3.65 -1.35
CA THR A 8 -22.91 3.17 -1.10
C THR A 8 -22.94 1.64 -1.03
N ILE A 9 -22.40 0.95 -2.03
CA ILE A 9 -22.20 -0.50 -1.98
C ILE A 9 -20.87 -0.78 -1.28
N VAL A 10 -20.95 -1.49 -0.15
CA VAL A 10 -19.82 -1.92 0.68
C VAL A 10 -19.43 -3.34 0.25
N TYR A 11 -18.14 -3.60 0.05
CA TYR A 11 -17.64 -4.97 -0.10
C TYR A 11 -16.91 -5.40 1.18
N HIS A 12 -17.39 -6.49 1.77
CA HIS A 12 -16.68 -7.24 2.79
C HIS A 12 -15.54 -8.06 2.16
N TRP A 13 -14.40 -8.11 2.83
CA TRP A 13 -13.32 -9.03 2.48
C TRP A 13 -13.46 -10.31 3.32
N PRO A 14 -13.60 -11.51 2.71
CA PRO A 14 -13.62 -12.74 3.47
C PRO A 14 -12.24 -12.99 4.09
N LYS A 15 -12.20 -13.21 5.41
CA LYS A 15 -11.04 -13.77 6.09
C LYS A 15 -10.81 -15.17 5.49
N GLY A 16 -9.65 -15.39 4.89
CA GLY A 16 -9.32 -16.65 4.21
C GLY A 16 -9.53 -17.84 5.13
N GLY A 17 -10.52 -18.67 4.78
CA GLY A 17 -10.75 -19.99 5.32
C GLY A 17 -10.27 -21.03 4.31
N GLU A 18 -9.56 -22.04 4.81
CA GLU A 18 -9.02 -23.18 4.10
C GLU A 18 -10.12 -23.99 3.39
N GLY A 19 -9.86 -24.51 2.18
CA GLY A 19 -10.65 -25.60 1.60
C GLY A 19 -10.87 -25.55 0.08
N GLU A 20 -10.26 -26.55 -0.58
CA GLU A 20 -10.65 -27.21 -1.84
C GLU A 20 -10.64 -26.48 -3.21
N GLN A 21 -10.11 -27.23 -4.18
CA GLN A 21 -9.84 -26.86 -5.58
C GLN A 21 -11.12 -26.86 -6.44
N ASN A 22 -11.24 -25.90 -7.37
CA ASN A 22 -11.66 -26.15 -8.75
C ASN A 22 -11.35 -24.97 -9.68
N SER A 23 -10.87 -25.33 -10.87
CA SER A 23 -10.45 -24.49 -11.99
C SER A 23 -11.60 -23.79 -12.71
N GLU A 24 -11.43 -22.51 -13.06
CA GLU A 24 -11.62 -21.90 -14.39
C GLU A 24 -11.71 -20.36 -14.30
N GLY A 25 -10.79 -19.66 -14.98
CA GLY A 25 -11.00 -18.31 -15.51
C GLY A 25 -11.34 -17.16 -14.55
N ALA A 26 -10.44 -16.80 -13.63
CA ALA A 26 -10.48 -15.48 -12.98
C ALA A 26 -9.33 -14.61 -13.51
N VAL A 27 -9.63 -13.72 -14.45
CA VAL A 27 -8.74 -12.60 -14.79
C VAL A 27 -8.72 -11.66 -13.58
N GLU A 28 -7.72 -11.80 -12.73
CA GLU A 28 -7.52 -11.03 -11.52
C GLU A 28 -7.19 -9.56 -11.90
N MET A 29 -8.20 -8.69 -11.86
CA MET A 29 -8.05 -7.27 -12.19
C MET A 29 -7.44 -6.50 -11.01
N PRO A 30 -6.37 -5.71 -11.22
CA PRO A 30 -5.63 -5.10 -10.11
C PRO A 30 -6.36 -3.93 -9.42
N TYR A 31 -6.20 -3.90 -8.10
CA TYR A 31 -6.71 -2.93 -7.15
C TYR A 31 -6.30 -1.49 -7.48
N THR A 32 -7.24 -0.76 -8.07
CA THR A 32 -7.05 0.56 -8.66
C THR A 32 -7.30 1.69 -7.63
N ALA A 33 -6.25 2.36 -7.11
CA ALA A 33 -6.31 3.62 -6.33
C ALA A 33 -6.38 4.92 -7.19
N LEU A 34 -7.60 5.42 -7.42
CA LEU A 34 -7.89 6.61 -8.23
C LEU A 34 -7.48 7.93 -7.57
N LYS A 35 -7.49 9.01 -8.37
CA LYS A 35 -7.42 10.39 -7.86
C LYS A 35 -8.55 10.57 -6.81
N PRO A 36 -8.27 11.18 -5.65
CA PRO A 36 -9.25 11.31 -4.60
C PRO A 36 -10.44 12.15 -5.08
N SER A 37 -11.65 11.63 -4.84
CA SER A 37 -12.88 12.39 -5.01
C SER A 37 -12.93 13.55 -4.01
N GLN A 38 -13.77 14.55 -4.26
CA GLN A 38 -13.95 15.65 -3.30
C GLN A 38 -14.48 15.14 -1.95
N GLU A 39 -15.36 14.12 -1.97
CA GLU A 39 -15.87 13.48 -0.76
C GLU A 39 -14.73 12.93 0.11
N LEU A 40 -13.80 12.18 -0.50
CA LEU A 40 -12.65 11.65 0.22
C LEU A 40 -11.73 12.78 0.74
N VAL A 41 -11.52 13.82 -0.07
CA VAL A 41 -10.74 15.01 0.33
C VAL A 41 -11.32 15.65 1.58
N ASP A 42 -12.64 15.81 1.62
CA ASP A 42 -13.31 16.47 2.72
C ASP A 42 -13.33 15.59 3.99
N ILE A 43 -13.53 14.28 3.85
CA ILE A 43 -13.42 13.32 4.97
C ILE A 43 -12.03 13.36 5.60
N VAL A 44 -10.98 13.28 4.78
CA VAL A 44 -9.59 13.32 5.26
C VAL A 44 -9.30 14.66 5.93
N GLY A 45 -9.79 15.76 5.36
CA GLY A 45 -9.67 17.09 5.95
C GLY A 45 -10.33 17.19 7.32
N SER A 46 -11.56 16.68 7.46
CA SER A 46 -12.30 16.65 8.72
C SER A 46 -11.63 15.77 9.79
N LEU A 47 -10.97 14.70 9.37
CA LEU A 47 -10.18 13.82 10.25
C LEU A 47 -8.81 14.41 10.64
N GLY A 48 -8.42 15.55 10.07
CA GLY A 48 -7.08 16.12 10.25
C GLY A 48 -5.96 15.22 9.68
N GLY A 49 -6.29 14.43 8.65
CA GLY A 49 -5.38 13.47 8.04
C GLY A 49 -4.27 14.12 7.20
N VAL A 50 -3.26 13.32 6.89
CA VAL A 50 -2.09 13.72 6.08
C VAL A 50 -2.09 12.93 4.78
N TRP A 51 -1.89 13.63 3.67
CA TRP A 51 -1.80 13.03 2.34
C TRP A 51 -0.38 12.60 1.98
N HIS A 52 -0.27 11.41 1.41
CA HIS A 52 0.93 10.82 0.82
C HIS A 52 0.62 10.42 -0.63
N GLY A 53 0.68 11.39 -1.54
CA GLY A 53 0.12 11.23 -2.89
C GLY A 53 -1.41 11.18 -2.83
N TYR A 54 -2.02 10.11 -3.34
CA TYR A 54 -3.48 9.88 -3.31
C TYR A 54 -3.95 8.93 -2.21
N VAL A 55 -3.08 8.61 -1.26
CA VAL A 55 -3.44 7.88 -0.04
C VAL A 55 -3.29 8.82 1.14
N ALA A 56 -4.27 8.80 2.04
CA ALA A 56 -4.24 9.56 3.28
C ALA A 56 -4.06 8.65 4.49
N THR A 57 -3.37 9.14 5.50
CA THR A 57 -3.30 8.53 6.83
C THR A 57 -3.99 9.43 7.85
N CYS A 58 -4.90 8.86 8.63
CA CYS A 58 -5.69 9.52 9.65
C CYS A 58 -5.60 8.76 10.98
N ARG A 59 -6.01 9.40 12.06
CA ARG A 59 -6.38 8.67 13.29
C ARG A 59 -7.70 7.95 13.05
N CYS A 60 -7.79 6.69 13.46
CA CYS A 60 -9.01 5.94 13.31
C CYS A 60 -10.09 6.49 14.27
N PRO A 61 -11.31 6.80 13.79
CA PRO A 61 -12.39 7.24 14.67
C PRO A 61 -13.08 6.09 15.42
N ALA A 62 -12.82 4.83 15.05
CA ALA A 62 -13.43 3.65 15.67
C ALA A 62 -12.72 3.19 16.96
N HIS A 63 -11.56 3.78 17.30
CA HIS A 63 -10.86 3.51 18.56
C HIS A 63 -10.11 4.75 19.07
N VAL A 64 -9.62 4.70 20.30
CA VAL A 64 -8.76 5.75 20.86
C VAL A 64 -7.39 5.66 20.22
N ASP A 65 -7.13 6.52 19.25
CA ASP A 65 -5.93 6.43 18.41
C ASP A 65 -4.94 7.58 18.68
N ARG A 66 -3.73 7.24 19.15
CA ARG A 66 -2.68 8.25 19.45
C ARG A 66 -1.81 8.56 18.24
N THR A 67 -1.59 7.56 17.38
CA THR A 67 -0.77 7.64 16.16
C THR A 67 -1.62 7.24 14.96
N PRO A 68 -1.56 7.93 13.80
CA PRO A 68 -2.39 7.60 12.65
C PRO A 68 -2.31 6.12 12.26
N SER A 69 -3.41 5.38 12.43
CA SER A 69 -3.52 3.95 12.11
C SER A 69 -4.50 3.64 10.97
N LEU A 70 -5.23 4.64 10.49
CA LEU A 70 -6.23 4.51 9.43
C LEU A 70 -5.68 4.99 8.08
N SER A 71 -5.69 4.12 7.08
CA SER A 71 -5.46 4.48 5.67
C SER A 71 -6.79 4.67 4.93
N LEU A 72 -6.87 5.76 4.17
CA LEU A 72 -7.99 6.09 3.29
C LEU A 72 -7.47 6.33 1.86
N ARG A 73 -8.14 5.75 0.87
CA ARG A 73 -7.84 5.99 -0.56
C ARG A 73 -9.08 5.85 -1.43
N GLN A 74 -9.07 6.47 -2.60
CA GLN A 74 -10.15 6.31 -3.57
C GLN A 74 -9.92 5.03 -4.37
N GLY A 75 -10.85 4.09 -4.32
CA GLY A 75 -10.94 2.95 -5.22
C GLY A 75 -11.87 3.23 -6.41
N ASP A 76 -11.86 2.31 -7.37
CA ASP A 76 -12.76 2.28 -8.54
C ASP A 76 -14.25 2.19 -8.16
N ARG A 77 -14.57 1.47 -7.08
CA ARG A 77 -15.94 1.25 -6.60
C ARG A 77 -16.30 2.01 -5.32
N GLY A 78 -15.44 2.91 -4.84
CA GLY A 78 -15.70 3.70 -3.64
C GLY A 78 -14.45 4.00 -2.81
N ILE A 79 -14.63 4.52 -1.60
CA ILE A 79 -13.52 4.78 -0.68
C ILE A 79 -13.08 3.47 -0.03
N LEU A 80 -11.79 3.17 -0.13
CA LEU A 80 -11.17 2.02 0.53
C LEU A 80 -10.62 2.47 1.89
N VAL A 81 -10.96 1.72 2.93
CA VAL A 81 -10.55 1.96 4.31
C VAL A 81 -9.74 0.79 4.84
N THR A 82 -8.69 1.08 5.60
CA THR A 82 -7.90 0.04 6.28
C THR A 82 -7.38 0.57 7.60
N CYS A 83 -7.81 -0.03 8.72
CA CYS A 83 -7.28 0.26 10.03
C CYS A 83 -6.22 -0.78 10.41
N PHE A 84 -4.98 -0.36 10.59
CA PHE A 84 -3.89 -1.27 10.96
C PHE A 84 -3.89 -1.67 12.43
N ALA A 85 -4.75 -1.06 13.25
CA ALA A 85 -4.99 -1.46 14.64
C ALA A 85 -6.03 -2.58 14.78
N GLY A 86 -6.64 -3.03 13.68
CA GLY A 86 -7.54 -4.19 13.66
C GLY A 86 -9.04 -3.87 13.77
N CYS A 87 -9.46 -2.61 13.60
CA CYS A 87 -10.89 -2.30 13.49
C CYS A 87 -11.48 -2.90 12.22
N GLU A 88 -12.70 -3.42 12.34
CA GLU A 88 -13.48 -3.89 11.19
C GLU A 88 -13.90 -2.69 10.31
N ALA A 89 -13.92 -2.90 8.99
CA ALA A 89 -14.09 -1.81 8.03
C ALA A 89 -15.43 -1.08 8.19
N GLU A 90 -16.48 -1.81 8.57
CA GLU A 90 -17.83 -1.29 8.75
C GLU A 90 -17.91 -0.35 9.95
N ASP A 91 -17.21 -0.68 11.04
CA ASP A 91 -17.14 0.17 12.23
C ASP A 91 -16.45 1.49 11.91
N VAL A 92 -15.33 1.41 11.20
CA VAL A 92 -14.58 2.59 10.72
C VAL A 92 -15.46 3.47 9.84
N LEU A 93 -16.13 2.89 8.84
CA LEU A 93 -17.01 3.63 7.93
C LEU A 93 -18.20 4.28 8.67
N ARG A 94 -18.80 3.56 9.61
CA ARG A 94 -19.90 4.08 10.44
C ARG A 94 -19.46 5.29 11.25
N GLU A 95 -18.30 5.23 11.89
CA GLU A 95 -17.80 6.37 12.65
C GLU A 95 -17.37 7.53 11.74
N ILE A 96 -16.77 7.26 10.56
CA ILE A 96 -16.49 8.30 9.56
C ILE A 96 -17.76 9.05 9.16
N ARG A 97 -18.89 8.35 8.93
CA ARG A 97 -20.16 8.98 8.56
C ARG A 97 -20.73 9.92 9.62
N ARG A 98 -20.33 9.77 10.88
CA ARG A 98 -20.74 10.65 11.99
C ARG A 98 -19.92 11.92 12.08
N ILE A 99 -18.79 11.99 11.38
CA ILE A 99 -17.92 13.16 11.38
C ILE A 99 -18.51 14.22 10.45
N PRO A 100 -18.82 15.42 10.96
CA PRO A 100 -19.36 16.47 10.13
C PRO A 100 -18.29 16.99 9.15
N VAL A 101 -18.65 17.03 7.87
CA VAL A 101 -17.90 17.79 6.86
C VAL A 101 -18.40 19.23 6.90
N THR A 102 -17.66 20.09 7.61
CA THR A 102 -18.06 21.48 7.87
C THR A 102 -17.58 22.46 6.81
N ARG A 103 -16.60 22.05 5.99
CA ARG A 103 -16.06 22.84 4.90
C ARG A 103 -15.51 21.94 3.81
N ARG A 104 -15.34 22.52 2.64
CA ARG A 104 -14.61 21.91 1.53
C ARG A 104 -13.10 22.07 1.73
N PHE A 105 -12.35 21.01 1.52
CA PHE A 105 -10.89 21.03 1.58
C PHE A 105 -10.27 21.01 0.19
N GLU A 106 -9.06 21.56 0.08
CA GLU A 106 -8.31 21.52 -1.16
C GLU A 106 -7.79 20.10 -1.42
N PRO A 107 -8.01 19.55 -2.63
CA PRO A 107 -7.42 18.27 -3.00
C PRO A 107 -5.88 18.32 -2.89
N PRO A 108 -5.23 17.21 -2.49
CA PRO A 108 -3.78 17.18 -2.46
C PRO A 108 -3.23 17.48 -3.86
N LYS A 109 -2.31 18.45 -3.95
CA LYS A 109 -1.50 18.60 -5.15
C LYS A 109 -0.67 17.33 -5.26
N ALA A 110 -0.89 16.55 -6.31
CA ALA A 110 -0.04 15.42 -6.59
C ALA A 110 1.39 15.97 -6.79
N ASP A 111 2.26 15.83 -5.78
CA ASP A 111 3.69 16.02 -5.98
C ASP A 111 4.20 14.78 -6.72
N ILE A 112 3.90 14.72 -8.02
CA ILE A 112 4.30 13.64 -8.95
C ILE A 112 5.84 13.55 -9.01
N ARG A 113 6.57 14.54 -8.47
CA ARG A 113 8.02 14.68 -8.62
C ARG A 113 8.85 14.01 -7.53
N ARG A 114 8.25 13.49 -6.45
CA ARG A 114 8.99 12.72 -5.43
C ARG A 114 8.77 11.22 -5.62
N GLY A 115 9.37 10.59 -6.63
CA GLY A 115 9.25 9.13 -6.66
C GLY A 115 9.97 8.31 -7.72
N THR A 116 10.24 8.79 -8.94
CA THR A 116 10.66 7.87 -10.02
C THR A 116 12.18 7.72 -10.17
N GLY A 117 12.97 8.80 -10.00
CA GLY A 117 14.43 8.74 -10.19
C GLY A 117 15.18 7.81 -9.21
N ASN A 118 14.57 7.45 -8.08
CA ASN A 118 15.14 6.46 -7.16
C ASN A 118 14.69 5.03 -7.48
N VAL A 119 13.59 4.83 -8.21
CA VAL A 119 13.05 3.49 -8.52
C VAL A 119 13.94 2.82 -9.55
N GLU A 120 14.09 3.42 -10.72
CA GLU A 120 14.92 2.88 -11.80
C GLU A 120 16.37 2.67 -11.32
N ARG A 121 16.95 3.70 -10.69
CA ARG A 121 18.31 3.63 -10.16
C ARG A 121 18.52 2.49 -9.16
N LEU A 122 17.62 2.31 -8.19
CA LEU A 122 17.77 1.22 -7.21
C LEU A 122 17.46 -0.15 -7.81
N TRP A 123 16.55 -0.21 -8.78
CA TRP A 123 16.26 -1.44 -9.52
C TRP A 123 17.47 -1.90 -10.34
N GLU A 124 18.14 -0.97 -11.03
CA GLU A 124 19.36 -1.24 -11.80
C GLU A 124 20.54 -1.65 -10.91
N GLN A 125 20.67 -1.06 -9.72
CA GLN A 125 21.69 -1.43 -8.73
C GLN A 125 21.42 -2.80 -8.08
N ALA A 126 20.18 -3.29 -8.15
CA ALA A 126 19.82 -4.61 -7.66
C ALA A 126 20.23 -5.69 -8.67
N ARG A 127 20.68 -6.82 -8.14
CA ARG A 127 21.19 -7.96 -8.91
C ARG A 127 20.16 -9.09 -8.96
N ASP A 128 20.51 -10.12 -9.70
CA ASP A 128 19.76 -11.37 -9.74
C ASP A 128 19.53 -11.94 -8.32
N VAL A 129 18.37 -12.56 -8.12
CA VAL A 129 17.96 -13.06 -6.82
C VAL A 129 18.66 -14.38 -6.46
N MET A 130 19.10 -15.16 -7.44
CA MET A 130 19.66 -16.50 -7.23
C MET A 130 20.91 -16.46 -6.34
N ASN A 131 21.03 -17.44 -5.44
CA ASN A 131 22.11 -17.57 -4.47
C ASN A 131 22.24 -16.35 -3.53
N THR A 132 21.13 -15.69 -3.20
CA THR A 132 21.09 -14.56 -2.25
C THR A 132 20.19 -14.81 -1.05
N LEU A 133 20.15 -13.87 -0.09
CA LEU A 133 19.18 -13.90 0.99
C LEU A 133 17.73 -13.88 0.46
N GLY A 134 17.50 -13.18 -0.66
CA GLY A 134 16.20 -13.15 -1.33
C GLY A 134 15.78 -14.53 -1.83
N ASP A 135 16.74 -15.30 -2.37
CA ASP A 135 16.51 -16.67 -2.84
C ASP A 135 16.03 -17.56 -1.69
N ARG A 136 16.75 -17.53 -0.56
CA ARG A 136 16.40 -18.29 0.64
C ARG A 136 15.03 -17.90 1.18
N TYR A 137 14.71 -16.61 1.17
CA TYR A 137 13.40 -16.11 1.58
C TYR A 137 12.28 -16.67 0.68
N LEU A 138 12.45 -16.58 -0.64
CA LEU A 138 11.46 -17.08 -1.61
C LEU A 138 11.25 -18.59 -1.49
N HIS A 139 12.34 -19.35 -1.38
CA HIS A 139 12.29 -20.80 -1.20
C HIS A 139 11.50 -21.21 0.05
N ARG A 140 11.74 -20.57 1.20
CA ARG A 140 11.00 -20.84 2.45
C ARG A 140 9.53 -20.45 2.38
N ARG A 141 9.19 -19.45 1.57
CA ARG A 141 7.82 -18.95 1.42
C ARG A 141 7.04 -19.60 0.28
N HIS A 142 7.66 -20.50 -0.47
CA HIS A 142 7.08 -21.15 -1.65
C HIS A 142 6.52 -20.13 -2.66
N ILE A 143 7.18 -18.97 -2.79
CA ILE A 143 6.76 -17.91 -3.71
C ILE A 143 7.43 -18.13 -5.06
N ALA A 144 6.63 -18.43 -6.07
CA ALA A 144 7.05 -18.42 -7.46
C ALA A 144 6.58 -17.11 -8.12
N ALA A 145 7.51 -16.22 -8.45
CA ALA A 145 7.25 -15.08 -9.32
C ALA A 145 8.28 -15.08 -10.45
N GLY A 146 7.94 -14.45 -11.58
CA GLY A 146 8.84 -14.37 -12.73
C GLY A 146 10.17 -13.68 -12.38
N PRO A 147 11.33 -14.16 -12.87
CA PRO A 147 12.63 -13.55 -12.58
C PRO A 147 12.74 -12.06 -12.95
N ALA A 148 11.94 -11.60 -13.92
CA ALA A 148 11.93 -10.21 -14.38
C ALA A 148 11.39 -9.20 -13.35
N ASP A 149 10.67 -9.68 -12.33
CA ASP A 149 10.04 -8.87 -11.29
C ASP A 149 10.65 -9.09 -9.91
N LEU A 150 11.74 -9.86 -9.81
CA LEU A 150 12.46 -10.09 -8.57
C LEU A 150 13.92 -9.70 -8.72
N ARG A 151 14.41 -8.87 -7.80
CA ARG A 151 15.84 -8.55 -7.69
C ARG A 151 16.28 -8.50 -6.25
N PHE A 152 17.55 -8.74 -5.99
CA PHE A 152 18.14 -8.60 -4.66
C PHE A 152 19.06 -7.38 -4.58
N HIS A 153 18.88 -6.55 -3.57
CA HIS A 153 19.73 -5.39 -3.32
C HIS A 153 20.47 -5.54 -1.98
N PRO A 154 21.80 -5.76 -1.96
CA PRO A 154 22.54 -6.08 -0.72
C PRO A 154 22.64 -4.92 0.27
N ARG A 155 22.56 -3.67 -0.21
CA ARG A 155 22.62 -2.45 0.61
C ARG A 155 21.48 -1.49 0.27
N CYS A 156 20.24 -1.95 0.39
CA CYS A 156 19.06 -1.15 0.03
C CYS A 156 18.81 -0.05 1.09
N PRO A 157 18.58 1.21 0.71
CA PRO A 157 18.33 2.28 1.66
C PRO A 157 16.94 2.16 2.31
N LEU A 158 16.88 2.33 3.63
CA LEU A 158 15.68 2.36 4.47
C LEU A 158 15.66 3.68 5.27
N GLY A 159 14.54 4.38 5.22
CA GLY A 159 14.34 5.65 5.96
C GLY A 159 14.80 6.91 5.21
N PRO A 160 14.48 8.10 5.75
CA PRO A 160 14.72 9.39 5.10
C PRO A 160 16.21 9.77 5.07
N LYS A 161 16.59 10.68 4.15
CA LYS A 161 17.94 11.23 4.06
C LYS A 161 18.37 11.83 5.41
N GLY A 162 19.59 11.51 5.84
CA GLY A 162 20.13 11.91 7.16
C GLY A 162 19.84 10.91 8.29
N ARG A 163 18.92 9.96 8.09
CA ARG A 163 18.68 8.82 9.00
C ARG A 163 18.61 7.48 8.23
N THR A 164 19.17 7.46 7.02
CA THR A 164 19.10 6.30 6.13
C THR A 164 19.96 5.17 6.67
N VAL A 165 19.35 4.01 6.88
CA VAL A 165 20.04 2.76 7.18
C VAL A 165 20.09 1.92 5.91
N PHE A 166 21.16 1.16 5.70
CA PHE A 166 21.30 0.28 4.53
C PHE A 166 21.22 -1.17 4.97
N LYS A 167 20.29 -1.93 4.36
CA LYS A 167 20.02 -3.33 4.70
C LYS A 167 19.82 -4.17 3.43
N PRO A 168 20.10 -5.48 3.46
CA PRO A 168 19.77 -6.33 2.32
C PRO A 168 18.25 -6.40 2.14
N ALA A 169 17.79 -6.34 0.89
CA ALA A 169 16.37 -6.41 0.58
C ALA A 169 16.10 -7.21 -0.70
N LEU A 170 15.01 -7.98 -0.67
CA LEU A 170 14.36 -8.47 -1.87
C LEU A 170 13.48 -7.35 -2.43
N LEU A 171 13.63 -7.05 -3.71
CA LEU A 171 12.82 -6.10 -4.47
C LEU A 171 11.81 -6.87 -5.30
N VAL A 172 10.54 -6.55 -5.13
CA VAL A 172 9.43 -7.11 -5.90
C VAL A 172 8.86 -6.00 -6.77
N GLY A 173 9.10 -6.10 -8.08
CA GLY A 173 8.72 -5.11 -9.07
C GLY A 173 7.20 -4.96 -9.20
N VAL A 174 6.74 -3.72 -9.39
CA VAL A 174 5.36 -3.41 -9.78
C VAL A 174 5.41 -2.69 -11.11
N ARG A 175 4.73 -3.24 -12.12
CA ARG A 175 4.78 -2.75 -13.50
C ARG A 175 3.40 -2.35 -14.02
N GLU A 176 3.38 -1.33 -14.87
CA GLU A 176 2.27 -1.02 -15.77
C GLU A 176 2.71 -1.34 -17.20
N GLY A 177 2.14 -2.41 -17.77
CA GLY A 177 2.69 -2.98 -19.01
C GLY A 177 4.17 -3.35 -18.81
N HIS A 178 5.05 -2.78 -19.64
CA HIS A 178 6.51 -3.01 -19.53
C HIS A 178 7.23 -2.06 -18.57
N ARG A 179 6.56 -0.99 -18.11
CA ARG A 179 7.18 0.07 -17.32
C ARG A 179 7.18 -0.27 -15.84
N LEU A 180 8.36 -0.26 -15.20
CA LEU A 180 8.47 -0.35 -13.75
C LEU A 180 7.97 0.95 -13.11
N VAL A 181 6.95 0.87 -12.28
CA VAL A 181 6.32 2.04 -11.64
C VAL A 181 6.64 2.13 -10.15
N ALA A 182 6.89 1.00 -9.52
CA ALA A 182 7.32 0.88 -8.13
C ALA A 182 7.96 -0.48 -7.87
N PHE A 183 8.42 -0.68 -6.65
CA PHE A 183 8.69 -2.01 -6.13
C PHE A 183 8.46 -2.07 -4.61
N GLN A 184 8.10 -3.24 -4.12
CA GLN A 184 8.15 -3.55 -2.70
C GLN A 184 9.57 -3.92 -2.30
N ARG A 185 10.08 -3.32 -1.22
CA ARG A 185 11.30 -3.75 -0.54
C ARG A 185 10.90 -4.63 0.62
N ILE A 186 11.40 -5.85 0.64
CA ILE A 186 11.31 -6.76 1.77
C ILE A 186 12.71 -6.82 2.37
N PHE A 187 12.91 -6.12 3.48
CA PHE A 187 14.21 -6.08 4.16
C PHE A 187 14.41 -7.37 4.94
N LEU A 188 15.58 -7.98 4.77
CA LEU A 188 15.88 -9.30 5.28
C LEU A 188 16.90 -9.22 6.41
N ASP A 189 16.72 -10.07 7.42
CA ASP A 189 17.75 -10.32 8.42
C ASP A 189 18.94 -11.05 7.75
N PRO A 190 20.18 -10.55 7.87
CA PRO A 190 21.34 -11.19 7.25
C PRO A 190 21.65 -12.61 7.74
N ALA A 191 21.36 -12.89 9.02
CA ALA A 191 21.62 -14.18 9.64
C ALA A 191 20.54 -15.20 9.24
N THR A 192 19.26 -14.83 9.38
CA THR A 192 18.16 -15.79 9.21
C THR A 192 17.58 -15.79 7.79
N ALA A 193 17.69 -14.70 7.02
CA ALA A 193 16.93 -14.41 5.81
C ALA A 193 15.40 -14.28 6.01
N ASP A 194 14.92 -14.15 7.25
CA ASP A 194 13.53 -13.77 7.50
C ASP A 194 13.34 -12.28 7.23
N TYR A 195 12.10 -11.86 6.99
CA TYR A 195 11.82 -10.44 6.77
C TYR A 195 11.73 -9.70 8.11
N GLU A 196 12.38 -8.55 8.19
CA GLU A 196 12.23 -7.62 9.33
C GLU A 196 11.05 -6.67 9.08
N CYS A 197 11.01 -6.07 7.89
CA CYS A 197 9.97 -5.12 7.50
C CYS A 197 9.78 -5.10 5.98
N LYS A 198 8.63 -4.55 5.56
CA LYS A 198 8.29 -4.37 4.15
C LYS A 198 7.93 -2.92 3.90
N VAL A 199 8.49 -2.33 2.84
CA VAL A 199 8.27 -0.91 2.49
C VAL A 199 8.20 -0.74 0.97
N MET A 200 7.17 -0.05 0.48
CA MET A 200 7.11 0.32 -0.94
C MET A 200 8.10 1.45 -1.30
N LEU A 201 8.57 1.47 -2.54
CA LEU A 201 9.24 2.63 -3.14
C LEU A 201 8.71 2.85 -4.55
N GLY A 202 8.55 4.12 -4.90
CA GLY A 202 7.87 4.53 -6.13
C GLY A 202 6.40 4.76 -5.89
N GLN A 203 5.77 5.34 -6.89
CA GLN A 203 4.33 5.40 -6.98
C GLN A 203 3.97 4.30 -7.97
N PRO A 204 3.52 3.12 -7.51
CA PRO A 204 2.76 2.28 -8.39
C PRO A 204 1.70 3.19 -8.96
N GLY A 205 1.45 3.12 -10.25
CA GLY A 205 0.23 3.70 -10.74
C GLY A 205 -0.84 3.14 -9.84
N GLN A 206 -1.37 4.04 -9.02
CA GLN A 206 -2.26 3.71 -7.94
C GLN A 206 -1.72 2.75 -6.85
N GLY A 207 -1.13 3.28 -5.78
CA GLY A 207 -0.94 2.50 -4.55
C GLY A 207 0.01 3.13 -3.55
N GLY A 208 -0.39 3.16 -2.28
CA GLY A 208 0.33 3.81 -1.19
C GLY A 208 1.45 2.99 -0.57
N LEU A 209 2.26 3.69 0.22
CA LEU A 209 3.33 3.15 1.06
C LEU A 209 2.72 2.33 2.20
N VAL A 210 2.95 1.02 2.21
CA VAL A 210 2.77 0.20 3.42
C VAL A 210 4.16 -0.01 4.02
N ALA A 211 4.39 0.54 5.20
CA ALA A 211 5.51 0.19 6.06
C ALA A 211 4.95 -0.69 7.17
N ASN A 212 5.13 -2.01 7.06
CA ASN A 212 4.85 -2.90 8.19
C ASN A 212 6.15 -3.08 8.96
N SER A 213 6.24 -2.45 10.13
CA SER A 213 7.22 -2.79 11.15
C SER A 213 6.63 -3.93 12.00
N SER A 214 7.23 -5.11 11.92
CA SER A 214 6.98 -6.18 12.90
C SER A 214 7.71 -5.78 14.18
N GLY A 215 6.99 -5.72 15.30
CA GLY A 215 7.56 -5.60 16.65
C GLY A 215 8.08 -6.93 17.15
#